data_AF-A0A8C5HDF4-F1
#
_entry.id   AF-A0A8C5HDF4-F1
#
_cell.length_a   1.000
_cell.length_b   1.000
_cell.length_c   1.000
_cell.angle_alpha   90.00
_cell.angle_beta   90.00
_cell.angle_gamma   90.00
#
_symmetry.space_group_name_H-M   'P 1'
#
loop_
_entity.id
_entity.type
_entity.pdbx_description
1 polymer ?
#
loop_
_entity_poly.entity_id
_entity_poly.type
_entity_poly.pdbx_seq_one_letter_code
_entity_poly.pdbx_strand_id
1 'polypeptide(L)'
;MPRPGGGGGTSPGARENGGINRSSSISSGSGGSGKMLSLSSMSESLHSGLSYFLSEQALEQEERQQRSRQLAEFQRLREVRAAAQLKNLEDFLKMNHVSLRDSIAYSTGMVYRNLGKSGLRVSCLGLGTWVTIGGQITNEVAEELVTLAYERGINLFDTAEIYNAGKAEVVLGSIIKKKGWRRSSLVITTKIFWGGKAEMERGLSRKHIIEGLKASLDRLQLGYIDVVFANRPDPNTPIEETVRAMTHVINQGMAMYWGTSRWTSIEIMEAYSVARQFNQIPPICEQAEYHMFQREKVEVQLPDLYHKIGIGAMTWSPLACGIISGKYNNGIPPSSRASLKGYQWMKEKILSEEGNRQQGKLKELQAITERLGCTLPQLAIAWCLRNEGVNSVLLGASTTDQLIENLKAVQVKKKRSIQLKQ
;
A
#
# COMPACT_ATOMS: atom_id res chain seq x y z
N MET A 1 12.52 53.44 -3.25
CA MET A 1 12.39 54.26 -4.49
C MET A 1 11.62 53.46 -5.54
N PRO A 2 10.84 54.14 -6.41
CA PRO A 2 9.71 53.56 -7.15
C PRO A 2 9.97 53.28 -8.65
N ARG A 3 8.98 52.60 -9.26
CA ARG A 3 8.61 52.36 -10.68
C ARG A 3 8.95 53.51 -11.69
N PRO A 4 9.02 53.29 -13.03
CA PRO A 4 7.87 53.02 -13.96
C PRO A 4 8.18 52.00 -15.08
N GLY A 5 7.26 51.31 -15.77
CA GLY A 5 6.10 51.71 -16.61
C GLY A 5 6.33 51.04 -18.00
N GLY A 6 5.39 50.62 -18.85
CA GLY A 6 3.93 50.63 -18.92
C GLY A 6 3.50 50.13 -20.33
N GLY A 7 2.19 49.84 -20.50
CA GLY A 7 1.47 49.73 -21.78
C GLY A 7 1.41 48.32 -22.40
N GLY A 8 0.29 47.77 -22.88
CA GLY A 8 -1.07 48.26 -23.12
C GLY A 8 -1.71 47.49 -24.29
N GLY A 9 -3.03 47.25 -24.28
CA GLY A 9 -3.82 46.72 -25.41
C GLY A 9 -4.73 45.51 -25.06
N THR A 10 -5.92 45.69 -24.48
CA THR A 10 -7.27 45.92 -25.09
C THR A 10 -8.03 44.66 -25.55
N SER A 11 -9.19 44.49 -24.88
CA SER A 11 -10.39 43.61 -24.97
C SER A 11 -11.04 43.48 -26.37
N PRO A 12 -12.26 42.89 -26.59
CA PRO A 12 -13.28 42.34 -25.64
C PRO A 12 -14.04 41.07 -26.12
N GLY A 13 -15.00 40.59 -25.31
CA GLY A 13 -16.13 39.80 -25.85
C GLY A 13 -16.77 38.77 -24.91
N ALA A 14 -17.48 39.23 -23.88
CA ALA A 14 -18.45 38.40 -23.16
C ALA A 14 -19.80 38.44 -23.88
N ARG A 15 -20.41 37.28 -24.17
CA ARG A 15 -21.85 37.15 -24.43
C ARG A 15 -22.39 35.86 -23.82
N GLU A 16 -23.35 36.06 -22.93
CA GLU A 16 -24.22 35.08 -22.30
C GLU A 16 -25.11 34.39 -23.34
N ASN A 17 -25.24 33.06 -23.27
CA ASN A 17 -26.27 32.32 -23.98
C ASN A 17 -27.38 31.92 -23.01
N GLY A 18 -28.46 32.70 -22.99
CA GLY A 18 -29.74 32.33 -22.40
C GLY A 18 -30.54 31.49 -23.41
N GLY A 19 -30.70 30.19 -23.14
CA GLY A 19 -31.58 29.29 -23.88
C GLY A 19 -32.93 29.16 -23.16
N ILE A 20 -33.94 29.84 -23.69
CA ILE A 20 -35.33 29.80 -23.22
C ILE A 20 -36.01 28.53 -23.75
N ASN A 21 -36.51 27.71 -22.82
CA ASN A 21 -37.51 26.67 -23.08
C ASN A 21 -38.84 27.31 -23.45
N ARG A 22 -39.38 27.05 -24.65
CA ARG A 22 -40.83 27.11 -24.90
C ARG A 22 -41.28 26.00 -25.85
N SER A 23 -42.16 25.18 -25.30
CA SER A 23 -43.12 24.31 -25.96
C SER A 23 -44.01 25.11 -26.92
N SER A 24 -44.28 24.55 -28.10
CA SER A 24 -45.35 25.05 -28.98
C SER A 24 -46.21 23.90 -29.47
N SER A 25 -47.47 24.02 -29.09
CA SER A 25 -48.66 23.25 -29.39
C SER A 25 -48.98 23.15 -30.88
N ILE A 26 -49.58 22.02 -31.24
CA ILE A 26 -50.18 21.69 -32.53
C ILE A 26 -51.56 22.37 -32.63
N SER A 27 -51.83 23.08 -33.73
CA SER A 27 -53.20 23.35 -34.21
C SER A 27 -53.26 23.58 -35.73
N SER A 28 -53.95 22.65 -36.40
CA SER A 28 -54.81 22.76 -37.59
C SER A 28 -54.68 23.94 -38.57
N GLY A 29 -54.61 23.62 -39.87
CA GLY A 29 -54.96 24.58 -40.94
C GLY A 29 -54.70 24.08 -42.36
N SER A 30 -55.77 23.63 -43.02
CA SER A 30 -55.93 23.19 -44.42
C SER A 30 -55.33 24.08 -45.53
N GLY A 31 -55.03 23.47 -46.69
CA GLY A 31 -55.13 24.14 -47.99
C GLY A 31 -54.03 23.81 -48.99
N GLY A 32 -54.23 22.78 -49.81
CA GLY A 32 -53.32 22.43 -50.90
C GLY A 32 -53.47 23.32 -52.14
N SER A 33 -52.39 23.49 -52.89
CA SER A 33 -52.42 23.49 -54.36
C SER A 33 -51.04 23.10 -54.88
N GLY A 34 -51.00 22.00 -55.63
CA GLY A 34 -49.78 21.34 -56.06
C GLY A 34 -49.13 21.96 -57.29
N LYS A 35 -47.81 21.84 -57.35
CA LYS A 35 -47.09 21.58 -58.60
C LYS A 35 -46.58 20.14 -58.53
N MET A 36 -47.15 19.31 -59.39
CA MET A 36 -46.84 17.90 -59.57
C MET A 36 -45.45 17.78 -60.23
N LEU A 37 -44.42 17.52 -59.43
CA LEU A 37 -43.14 17.00 -59.94
C LEU A 37 -43.38 15.55 -60.39
N SER A 38 -42.79 15.14 -61.51
CA SER A 38 -43.09 13.82 -62.10
C SER A 38 -42.73 12.68 -61.13
N LEU A 39 -43.59 11.66 -61.08
CA LEU A 39 -43.36 10.44 -60.28
C LEU A 39 -42.08 9.68 -60.69
N SER A 40 -41.58 9.91 -61.91
CA SER A 40 -40.31 9.35 -62.39
C SER A 40 -39.08 9.99 -61.73
N SER A 41 -39.06 11.32 -61.53
CA SER A 41 -37.91 12.00 -60.92
C SER A 41 -37.83 11.79 -59.40
N MET A 42 -38.97 11.57 -58.74
CA MET A 42 -39.01 11.19 -57.31
C MET A 42 -38.49 9.77 -57.07
N SER A 43 -38.74 8.83 -58.00
CA SER A 43 -38.26 7.45 -57.90
C SER A 43 -36.74 7.36 -58.01
N GLU A 44 -36.12 8.09 -58.94
CA GLU A 44 -34.65 8.12 -59.10
C GLU A 44 -33.96 8.81 -57.91
N SER A 45 -34.52 9.91 -57.40
CA SER A 45 -33.97 10.60 -56.23
C SER A 45 -34.04 9.75 -54.97
N LEU A 46 -35.14 9.03 -54.74
CA LEU A 46 -35.29 8.10 -53.61
C LEU A 46 -34.38 6.87 -53.75
N HIS A 47 -34.22 6.34 -54.97
CA HIS A 47 -33.27 5.25 -55.22
C HIS A 47 -31.82 5.68 -55.01
N SER A 48 -31.45 6.89 -55.45
CA SER A 48 -30.10 7.43 -55.25
C SER A 48 -29.80 7.66 -53.76
N GLY A 49 -30.77 8.19 -52.99
CA GLY A 49 -30.63 8.43 -51.55
C GLY A 49 -30.55 7.13 -50.74
N LEU A 50 -31.34 6.11 -51.09
CA LEU A 50 -31.23 4.77 -50.50
C LEU A 50 -29.90 4.09 -50.85
N SER A 51 -29.42 4.21 -52.08
CA SER A 51 -28.12 3.68 -52.49
C SER A 51 -26.96 4.38 -51.75
N TYR A 52 -27.06 5.69 -51.54
CA TYR A 52 -26.05 6.47 -50.82
C TYR A 52 -26.02 6.10 -49.33
N PHE A 53 -27.18 5.96 -48.70
CA PHE A 53 -27.31 5.54 -47.30
C PHE A 53 -26.80 4.11 -47.07
N LEU A 54 -27.12 3.17 -47.97
CA LEU A 54 -26.60 1.81 -47.91
C LEU A 54 -25.07 1.77 -48.14
N SER A 55 -24.54 2.66 -48.99
CA SER A 55 -23.10 2.81 -49.20
C SER A 55 -22.40 3.37 -47.96
N GLU A 56 -22.95 4.37 -47.28
CA GLU A 56 -22.41 4.89 -46.02
C GLU A 56 -22.43 3.84 -44.92
N GLN A 57 -23.53 3.08 -44.79
CA GLN A 57 -23.59 1.99 -43.81
C GLN A 57 -22.56 0.89 -44.10
N ALA A 58 -22.33 0.55 -45.37
CA ALA A 58 -21.31 -0.43 -45.77
C ALA A 58 -19.89 0.06 -45.41
N LEU A 59 -19.58 1.33 -45.67
CA LEU A 59 -18.30 1.95 -45.31
C LEU A 59 -18.07 1.97 -43.79
N GLU A 60 -19.07 2.34 -42.99
CA GLU A 60 -18.98 2.27 -41.52
C GLU A 60 -18.82 0.84 -40.99
N GLN A 61 -19.38 -0.15 -41.69
CA GLN A 61 -19.22 -1.56 -41.35
C GLN A 61 -17.80 -2.05 -41.65
N GLU A 62 -17.23 -1.65 -42.79
CA GLU A 62 -15.86 -1.93 -43.16
C GLU A 62 -14.87 -1.29 -42.18
N GLU A 63 -15.05 -0.01 -41.82
CA GLU A 63 -14.19 0.66 -40.84
C GLU A 63 -14.23 -0.02 -39.46
N ARG A 64 -15.43 -0.44 -39.00
CA ARG A 64 -15.59 -1.21 -37.76
C ARG A 64 -14.87 -2.56 -37.82
N GLN A 65 -14.98 -3.28 -38.93
CA GLN A 65 -14.26 -4.53 -39.13
C GLN A 65 -12.74 -4.30 -39.16
N GLN A 66 -12.27 -3.23 -39.79
CA GLN A 66 -10.86 -2.91 -39.91
C GLN A 66 -10.26 -2.55 -38.55
N ARG A 67 -10.95 -1.73 -37.73
CA ARG A 67 -10.57 -1.47 -36.33
C ARG A 67 -10.56 -2.74 -35.48
N SER A 68 -11.55 -3.62 -35.65
CA SER A 68 -11.61 -4.90 -34.93
C SER A 68 -10.42 -5.80 -35.29
N ARG A 69 -10.04 -5.89 -36.57
CA ARG A 69 -8.86 -6.63 -37.04
C ARG A 69 -7.56 -6.04 -36.48
N GLN A 70 -7.42 -4.70 -36.50
CA GLN A 70 -6.25 -4.03 -35.91
C GLN A 70 -6.14 -4.25 -34.39
N LEU A 71 -7.26 -4.21 -33.66
CA LEU A 71 -7.30 -4.53 -32.23
C LEU A 71 -6.89 -5.98 -31.96
N ALA A 72 -7.41 -6.93 -32.75
CA ALA A 72 -7.03 -8.34 -32.64
C ALA A 72 -5.55 -8.57 -32.97
N GLU A 73 -5.01 -7.89 -33.98
CA GLU A 73 -3.59 -7.95 -34.35
C GLU A 73 -2.70 -7.34 -33.26
N PHE A 74 -3.09 -6.19 -32.69
CA PHE A 74 -2.39 -5.57 -31.57
C PHE A 74 -2.39 -6.46 -30.32
N GLN A 75 -3.51 -7.13 -30.06
CA GLN A 75 -3.64 -8.09 -28.96
C GLN A 75 -2.75 -9.31 -29.18
N ARG A 76 -2.74 -9.87 -30.40
CA ARG A 76 -1.85 -10.97 -30.79
C ARG A 76 -0.36 -10.58 -30.67
N LEU A 77 0.03 -9.39 -31.13
CA LEU A 77 1.39 -8.88 -30.99
C LEU A 77 1.79 -8.71 -29.52
N ARG A 78 0.86 -8.24 -28.67
CA ARG A 78 1.06 -8.19 -27.22
C ARG A 78 1.30 -9.57 -26.62
N GLU A 79 0.49 -10.56 -27.00
CA GLU A 79 0.64 -11.94 -26.52
C GLU A 79 1.97 -12.56 -26.95
N VAL A 80 2.36 -12.39 -28.23
CA VAL A 80 3.65 -12.87 -28.74
C VAL A 80 4.81 -12.21 -27.99
N ARG A 81 4.74 -10.89 -27.75
CA ARG A 81 5.77 -10.16 -26.99
C ARG A 81 5.83 -10.62 -25.54
N ALA A 82 4.69 -10.84 -24.90
CA ALA A 82 4.63 -11.37 -23.54
C ALA A 82 5.22 -12.79 -23.46
N ALA A 83 4.88 -13.66 -24.41
CA ALA A 83 5.43 -15.01 -24.48
C ALA A 83 6.95 -15.02 -24.71
N ALA A 84 7.46 -14.15 -25.59
CA ALA A 84 8.90 -14.00 -25.82
C ALA A 84 9.64 -13.48 -24.57
N GLN A 85 9.05 -12.51 -23.86
CA GLN A 85 9.59 -12.04 -22.57
C GLN A 85 9.60 -13.14 -21.52
N LEU A 86 8.54 -13.95 -21.46
CA LEU A 86 8.43 -15.08 -20.53
C LEU A 86 9.51 -16.12 -20.82
N LYS A 87 9.73 -16.47 -22.09
CA LYS A 87 10.78 -17.39 -22.52
C LYS A 87 12.18 -16.87 -22.18
N ASN A 88 12.47 -15.61 -22.49
CA ASN A 88 13.75 -14.99 -22.14
C ASN A 88 13.98 -14.98 -20.63
N LEU A 89 12.93 -14.72 -19.84
CA LEU A 89 12.98 -14.78 -18.40
C LEU A 89 13.22 -16.22 -17.92
N GLU A 90 12.53 -17.22 -18.47
CA GLU A 90 12.77 -18.63 -18.15
C GLU A 90 14.22 -19.05 -18.42
N ASP A 91 14.78 -18.65 -19.57
CA ASP A 91 16.15 -18.97 -19.94
C ASP A 91 17.14 -18.28 -18.99
N PHE A 92 16.93 -17.00 -18.68
CA PHE A 92 17.73 -16.27 -17.69
C PHE A 92 17.66 -16.92 -16.30
N LEU A 93 16.45 -17.29 -15.84
CA LEU A 93 16.28 -17.91 -14.54
C LEU A 93 16.96 -19.29 -14.49
N LYS A 94 16.83 -20.11 -15.54
CA LYS A 94 17.54 -21.39 -15.66
C LYS A 94 19.05 -21.22 -15.56
N MET A 95 19.62 -20.22 -16.24
CA MET A 95 21.06 -19.89 -16.15
C MET A 95 21.50 -19.54 -14.73
N ASN A 96 20.60 -19.02 -13.90
CA ASN A 96 20.87 -18.65 -12.51
C ASN A 96 20.35 -19.70 -11.50
N HIS A 97 20.00 -20.90 -11.95
CA HIS A 97 19.43 -21.97 -11.12
C HIS A 97 18.16 -21.56 -10.35
N VAL A 98 17.34 -20.72 -10.96
CA VAL A 98 16.03 -20.29 -10.46
C VAL A 98 14.93 -20.80 -11.39
N SER A 99 13.78 -21.22 -10.87
CA SER A 99 12.62 -21.54 -11.71
C SER A 99 11.62 -20.39 -11.76
N LEU A 100 10.85 -20.30 -12.86
CA LEU A 100 9.76 -19.32 -12.98
C LEU A 100 8.67 -19.54 -11.89
N ARG A 101 8.48 -20.79 -11.44
CA ARG A 101 7.57 -21.12 -10.33
C ARG A 101 7.98 -20.46 -9.02
N ASP A 102 9.27 -20.15 -8.86
CA ASP A 102 9.78 -19.44 -7.68
C ASP A 102 9.61 -17.92 -7.78
N SER A 103 8.94 -17.41 -8.82
CA SER A 103 8.62 -15.99 -9.02
C SER A 103 7.19 -15.69 -8.56
N ILE A 104 7.02 -15.58 -7.24
CA ILE A 104 5.73 -15.49 -6.53
C ILE A 104 4.85 -14.30 -6.96
N ALA A 105 5.45 -13.18 -7.36
CA ALA A 105 4.70 -11.96 -7.68
C ALA A 105 3.69 -12.15 -8.82
N TYR A 106 3.97 -13.01 -9.80
CA TYR A 106 3.10 -13.22 -10.95
C TYR A 106 1.80 -13.98 -10.60
N SER A 107 1.84 -14.87 -9.61
CA SER A 107 0.74 -15.81 -9.34
C SER A 107 -0.33 -15.28 -8.37
N THR A 108 -0.01 -14.31 -7.52
CA THR A 108 -0.86 -13.98 -6.35
C THR A 108 -1.71 -12.72 -6.53
N GLY A 109 -1.36 -11.85 -7.48
CA GLY A 109 -2.00 -10.54 -7.65
C GLY A 109 -1.73 -9.54 -6.52
N MET A 110 -0.71 -9.80 -5.68
CA MET A 110 -0.22 -8.87 -4.66
C MET A 110 0.31 -7.59 -5.32
N VAL A 111 -0.01 -6.44 -4.74
CA VAL A 111 0.44 -5.15 -5.26
C VAL A 111 1.75 -4.77 -4.57
N TYR A 112 2.78 -4.49 -5.37
CA TYR A 112 4.06 -3.99 -4.88
C TYR A 112 4.20 -2.51 -5.16
N ARG A 113 4.82 -1.76 -4.24
CA ARG A 113 5.08 -0.32 -4.35
C ARG A 113 6.49 -0.01 -3.86
N ASN A 114 7.06 1.10 -4.32
CA ASN A 114 8.27 1.63 -3.71
C ASN A 114 8.01 1.99 -2.24
N LEU A 115 9.01 1.83 -1.38
CA LEU A 115 8.97 2.32 0.00
C LEU A 115 9.50 3.76 0.02
N GLY A 116 8.59 4.73 0.14
CA GLY A 116 8.92 6.14 -0.07
C GLY A 116 9.34 6.41 -1.51
N LYS A 117 10.33 7.29 -1.70
CA LYS A 117 10.98 7.53 -3.00
C LYS A 117 12.19 6.61 -3.25
N SER A 118 12.46 5.65 -2.36
CA SER A 118 13.57 4.69 -2.55
C SER A 118 13.30 3.69 -3.68
N GLY A 119 14.34 2.98 -4.13
CA GLY A 119 14.21 1.89 -5.10
C GLY A 119 13.63 0.59 -4.53
N LEU A 120 13.51 0.46 -3.20
CA LEU A 120 13.06 -0.76 -2.54
C LEU A 120 11.56 -0.98 -2.78
N ARG A 121 11.19 -2.11 -3.40
CA ARG A 121 9.79 -2.48 -3.63
C ARG A 121 9.29 -3.45 -2.56
N VAL A 122 8.22 -3.06 -1.88
CA VAL A 122 7.54 -3.85 -0.85
C VAL A 122 6.12 -4.22 -1.27
N SER A 123 5.65 -5.37 -0.83
CA SER A 123 4.24 -5.74 -0.91
C SER A 123 3.41 -4.74 -0.09
N CYS A 124 2.21 -4.40 -0.58
CA CYS A 124 1.34 -3.43 0.09
C CYS A 124 0.84 -3.94 1.46
N LEU A 125 0.97 -5.24 1.72
CA LEU A 125 0.81 -5.86 3.04
C LEU A 125 2.15 -6.46 3.45
N GLY A 126 2.52 -6.30 4.72
CA GLY A 126 3.64 -7.00 5.35
C GLY A 126 3.16 -7.84 6.53
N LEU A 127 4.02 -8.72 7.05
CA LEU A 127 3.75 -9.50 8.25
C LEU A 127 4.69 -9.07 9.39
N GLY A 128 4.11 -8.55 10.47
CA GLY A 128 4.83 -8.22 11.70
C GLY A 128 4.86 -9.40 12.68
N THR A 129 5.91 -9.47 13.49
CA THR A 129 6.15 -10.56 14.45
C THR A 129 5.81 -10.20 15.91
N TRP A 130 5.40 -8.96 16.17
CA TRP A 130 5.12 -8.48 17.53
C TRP A 130 4.01 -9.27 18.21
N VAL A 131 4.23 -9.63 19.49
CA VAL A 131 3.37 -10.46 20.35
C VAL A 131 3.34 -11.94 19.96
N THR A 132 3.27 -12.24 18.67
CA THR A 132 2.98 -13.58 18.16
C THR A 132 4.22 -14.46 18.13
N ILE A 133 5.12 -14.22 17.18
CA ILE A 133 6.25 -15.09 16.89
C ILE A 133 7.25 -15.08 18.06
N GLY A 134 7.66 -16.28 18.52
CA GLY A 134 8.54 -16.45 19.68
C GLY A 134 7.87 -16.15 21.03
N GLY A 135 6.54 -16.02 21.06
CA GLY A 135 5.76 -15.66 22.25
C GLY A 135 4.40 -16.35 22.29
N GLN A 136 3.33 -15.66 21.86
CA GLN A 136 1.95 -16.12 21.97
C GLN A 136 1.66 -17.43 21.21
N ILE A 137 2.32 -17.65 20.08
CA ILE A 137 2.09 -18.81 19.21
C ILE A 137 3.31 -19.73 19.18
N THR A 138 3.09 -21.00 18.82
CA THR A 138 4.17 -21.98 18.68
C THR A 138 5.01 -21.70 17.43
N ASN A 139 6.20 -22.31 17.34
CA ASN A 139 7.09 -22.15 16.20
C ASN A 139 6.49 -22.74 14.91
N GLU A 140 5.68 -23.78 15.03
CA GLU A 140 4.99 -24.43 13.92
C GLU A 140 3.94 -23.49 13.32
N VAL A 141 3.11 -22.87 14.16
CA VAL A 141 2.13 -21.86 13.70
C VAL A 141 2.84 -20.63 13.12
N ALA A 142 3.98 -20.23 13.69
CA ALA A 142 4.80 -19.16 13.12
C ALA A 142 5.32 -19.51 11.71
N GLU A 143 5.80 -20.74 11.51
CA GLU A 143 6.23 -21.24 10.20
C GLU A 143 5.09 -21.25 9.18
N GLU A 144 3.89 -21.72 9.59
CA GLU A 144 2.69 -21.71 8.76
C GLU A 144 2.30 -20.28 8.33
N LEU A 145 2.30 -19.33 9.27
CA LEU A 145 1.96 -17.94 8.98
C LEU A 145 2.95 -17.27 8.02
N VAL A 146 4.25 -17.45 8.27
CA VAL A 146 5.31 -16.87 7.44
C VAL A 146 5.31 -17.53 6.05
N THR A 147 5.11 -18.84 5.97
CA THR A 147 4.97 -19.58 4.70
C THR A 147 3.77 -19.07 3.91
N LEU A 148 2.60 -19.01 4.54
CA LEU A 148 1.38 -18.52 3.91
C LEU A 148 1.53 -17.07 3.43
N ALA A 149 2.13 -16.20 4.23
CA ALA A 149 2.41 -14.82 3.83
C ALA A 149 3.27 -14.77 2.56
N TYR A 150 4.39 -15.48 2.56
CA TYR A 150 5.32 -15.53 1.43
C TYR A 150 4.64 -16.10 0.17
N GLU A 151 3.96 -17.23 0.27
CA GLU A 151 3.23 -17.86 -0.86
C GLU A 151 2.08 -16.99 -1.40
N ARG A 152 1.58 -16.04 -0.61
CA ARG A 152 0.57 -15.05 -1.03
C ARG A 152 1.20 -13.74 -1.53
N GLY A 153 2.51 -13.68 -1.70
CA GLY A 153 3.24 -12.57 -2.27
C GLY A 153 3.63 -11.48 -1.28
N ILE A 154 3.49 -11.70 0.03
CA ILE A 154 4.12 -10.81 1.00
C ILE A 154 5.64 -11.03 0.91
N ASN A 155 6.37 -9.96 0.62
CA ASN A 155 7.83 -9.97 0.70
C ASN A 155 8.36 -9.26 1.96
N LEU A 156 7.53 -8.46 2.63
CA LEU A 156 7.91 -7.65 3.78
C LEU A 156 7.62 -8.36 5.11
N PHE A 157 8.67 -8.63 5.89
CA PHE A 157 8.58 -9.24 7.22
C PHE A 157 9.29 -8.37 8.27
N ASP A 158 8.57 -8.02 9.33
CA ASP A 158 9.01 -7.04 10.32
C ASP A 158 9.17 -7.64 11.72
N THR A 159 10.29 -7.33 12.36
CA THR A 159 10.62 -7.76 13.73
C THR A 159 11.34 -6.66 14.52
N ALA A 160 11.82 -6.97 15.72
CA ALA A 160 12.63 -6.10 16.55
C ALA A 160 13.40 -6.91 17.59
N GLU A 161 14.56 -6.41 18.01
CA GLU A 161 15.40 -7.07 19.04
C GLU A 161 14.63 -7.33 20.35
N ILE A 162 13.71 -6.43 20.70
CA ILE A 162 12.94 -6.51 21.95
C ILE A 162 11.79 -7.53 21.88
N TYR A 163 11.38 -7.96 20.69
CA TYR A 163 10.20 -8.82 20.54
C TYR A 163 10.45 -10.21 21.13
N ASN A 164 9.76 -10.47 22.24
CA ASN A 164 9.95 -11.66 23.06
C ASN A 164 11.43 -11.88 23.44
N ALA A 165 12.14 -10.78 23.74
CA ALA A 165 13.57 -10.76 24.08
C ALA A 165 14.43 -11.50 23.03
N GLY A 166 14.31 -11.09 21.76
CA GLY A 166 15.05 -11.65 20.63
C GLY A 166 14.51 -12.97 20.08
N LYS A 167 13.57 -13.64 20.75
CA LYS A 167 13.04 -14.94 20.27
C LYS A 167 12.29 -14.81 18.95
N ALA A 168 11.62 -13.68 18.70
CA ALA A 168 10.93 -13.45 17.43
C ALA A 168 11.92 -13.50 16.24
N GLU A 169 13.11 -12.91 16.40
CA GLU A 169 14.19 -12.92 15.42
C GLU A 169 14.76 -14.34 15.21
N VAL A 170 15.00 -15.09 16.29
CA VAL A 170 15.47 -16.48 16.21
C VAL A 170 14.51 -17.36 15.41
N VAL A 171 13.21 -17.25 15.69
CA VAL A 171 12.19 -18.06 15.01
C VAL A 171 12.06 -17.63 13.54
N LEU A 172 12.00 -16.33 13.25
CA LEU A 172 11.93 -15.83 11.87
C LEU A 172 13.16 -16.27 11.05
N GLY A 173 14.36 -16.13 11.61
CA GLY A 173 15.60 -16.57 10.97
C GLY A 173 15.63 -18.07 10.69
N SER A 174 15.20 -18.87 11.67
CA SER A 174 15.11 -20.33 11.53
C SER A 174 14.13 -20.73 10.42
N ILE A 175 12.98 -20.05 10.31
CA ILE A 175 12.01 -20.29 9.23
C ILE A 175 12.62 -19.95 7.87
N ILE A 176 13.23 -18.77 7.71
CA ILE A 176 13.84 -18.34 6.44
C ILE A 176 14.90 -19.36 5.99
N LYS A 177 15.78 -19.78 6.91
CA LYS A 177 16.82 -20.78 6.65
C LYS A 177 16.23 -22.15 6.29
N LYS A 178 15.23 -22.63 7.04
CA LYS A 178 14.56 -23.92 6.80
C LYS A 178 13.85 -23.94 5.44
N LYS A 179 13.16 -22.86 5.08
CA LYS A 179 12.41 -22.76 3.82
C LYS A 179 13.32 -22.54 2.60
N GLY A 180 14.57 -22.12 2.81
CA GLY A 180 15.55 -21.94 1.74
C GLY A 180 15.14 -20.88 0.71
N TRP A 181 14.28 -19.93 1.09
CA TRP A 181 13.87 -18.87 0.19
C TRP A 181 15.07 -17.98 -0.15
N ARG A 182 15.10 -17.50 -1.40
CA ARG A 182 16.16 -16.59 -1.84
C ARG A 182 16.13 -15.34 -0.97
N ARG A 183 17.27 -14.99 -0.36
CA ARG A 183 17.37 -13.76 0.44
C ARG A 183 16.96 -12.51 -0.36
N SER A 184 17.22 -12.51 -1.67
CA SER A 184 16.89 -11.44 -2.60
C SER A 184 15.39 -11.30 -2.94
N SER A 185 14.55 -12.27 -2.59
CA SER A 185 13.08 -12.15 -2.74
C SER A 185 12.38 -11.67 -1.46
N LEU A 186 13.12 -11.48 -0.37
CA LEU A 186 12.62 -11.06 0.94
C LEU A 186 13.05 -9.63 1.26
N VAL A 187 12.17 -8.91 1.95
CA VAL A 187 12.45 -7.64 2.62
C VAL A 187 12.27 -7.87 4.12
N ILE A 188 13.38 -7.99 4.83
CA ILE A 188 13.41 -8.18 6.28
C ILE A 188 13.71 -6.85 6.95
N THR A 189 12.91 -6.48 7.94
CA THR A 189 13.11 -5.26 8.74
C THR A 189 13.23 -5.61 10.21
N THR A 190 14.17 -4.99 10.92
CA THR A 190 14.26 -5.06 12.39
C THR A 190 14.35 -3.66 12.98
N LYS A 191 14.06 -3.53 14.28
CA LYS A 191 14.10 -2.26 15.01
C LYS A 191 14.99 -2.35 16.23
N ILE A 192 15.81 -1.33 16.42
CA ILE A 192 16.78 -1.20 17.51
C ILE A 192 16.34 -0.09 18.46
N PHE A 193 16.34 -0.40 19.76
CA PHE A 193 16.29 0.52 20.90
C PHE A 193 16.43 -0.20 22.25
N TRP A 194 15.97 -1.45 22.39
CA TRP A 194 15.98 -2.19 23.66
C TRP A 194 16.56 -3.59 23.44
N GLY A 195 17.87 -3.76 23.60
CA GLY A 195 18.54 -5.04 23.41
C GLY A 195 18.84 -5.79 24.71
N GLY A 196 18.74 -5.14 25.87
CA GLY A 196 19.08 -5.77 27.14
C GLY A 196 18.77 -4.93 28.37
N LYS A 197 19.30 -5.36 29.51
CA LYS A 197 19.02 -4.74 30.83
C LYS A 197 20.07 -3.71 31.21
N ALA A 198 21.31 -3.87 30.75
CA ALA A 198 22.37 -2.93 31.05
C ALA A 198 22.10 -1.55 30.42
N GLU A 199 22.69 -0.51 31.00
CA GLU A 199 22.47 0.87 30.57
C GLU A 199 22.86 1.09 29.10
N MET A 200 23.90 0.39 28.64
CA MET A 200 24.41 0.48 27.28
C MET A 200 23.71 -0.45 26.28
N GLU A 201 22.74 -1.26 26.72
CA GLU A 201 21.96 -2.18 25.88
C GLU A 201 20.60 -1.58 25.50
N ARG A 202 20.51 -0.24 25.48
CA ARG A 202 19.33 0.51 25.06
C ARG A 202 19.68 1.85 24.41
N GLY A 203 18.69 2.47 23.78
CA GLY A 203 18.79 3.79 23.15
C GLY A 203 19.24 3.73 21.70
N LEU A 204 19.69 4.86 21.18
CA LEU A 204 20.17 5.02 19.81
C LEU A 204 21.61 5.51 19.74
N SER A 205 22.38 5.30 20.83
CA SER A 205 23.82 5.51 20.81
C SER A 205 24.47 4.66 19.71
N ARG A 206 25.60 5.13 19.18
CA ARG A 206 26.39 4.40 18.18
C ARG A 206 26.74 3.01 18.67
N LYS A 207 27.07 2.87 19.95
CA LYS A 207 27.36 1.58 20.59
C LYS A 207 26.18 0.62 20.46
N HIS A 208 24.99 1.02 20.93
CA HIS A 208 23.82 0.14 20.91
C HIS A 208 23.32 -0.15 19.49
N ILE A 209 23.36 0.82 18.57
CA ILE A 209 22.97 0.59 17.17
C ILE A 209 23.82 -0.50 16.53
N ILE A 210 25.14 -0.45 16.69
CA ILE A 210 26.05 -1.42 16.09
C ILE A 210 25.93 -2.77 16.78
N GLU A 211 25.98 -2.81 18.12
CA GLU A 211 25.94 -4.05 18.89
C GLU A 211 24.57 -4.74 18.80
N GLY A 212 23.49 -3.97 18.94
CA GLY A 212 22.11 -4.46 18.83
C GLY A 212 21.79 -5.00 17.43
N LEU A 213 22.23 -4.31 16.36
CA LEU A 213 22.03 -4.82 15.00
C LEU A 213 22.86 -6.07 14.73
N LYS A 214 24.12 -6.13 15.20
CA LYS A 214 24.95 -7.34 15.07
C LYS A 214 24.30 -8.54 15.77
N ALA A 215 23.84 -8.36 17.00
CA ALA A 215 23.14 -9.40 17.73
C ALA A 215 21.82 -9.81 17.04
N SER A 216 21.12 -8.86 16.41
CA SER A 216 19.90 -9.14 15.63
C SER A 216 20.20 -9.97 14.37
N LEU A 217 21.26 -9.63 13.64
CA LEU A 217 21.73 -10.41 12.48
C LEU A 217 22.11 -11.84 12.88
N ASP A 218 22.81 -12.01 14.00
CA ASP A 218 23.19 -13.32 14.54
C ASP A 218 21.94 -14.16 14.86
N ARG A 219 20.94 -13.58 15.55
CA ARG A 219 19.67 -14.26 15.85
C ARG A 219 18.89 -14.61 14.58
N LEU A 220 18.85 -13.70 13.61
CA LEU A 220 18.18 -13.91 12.32
C LEU A 220 18.95 -14.85 11.38
N GLN A 221 20.23 -15.13 11.65
CA GLN A 221 21.12 -15.88 10.76
C GLN A 221 21.21 -15.27 9.36
N LEU A 222 21.29 -13.93 9.29
CA LEU A 222 21.35 -13.17 8.03
C LEU A 222 22.66 -12.38 7.91
N GLY A 223 23.13 -12.21 6.67
CA GLY A 223 24.27 -11.31 6.39
C GLY A 223 23.90 -9.82 6.44
N TYR A 224 22.63 -9.48 6.18
CA TYR A 224 22.14 -8.10 6.22
C TYR A 224 20.61 -8.03 6.44
N ILE A 225 20.15 -6.87 6.91
CA ILE A 225 18.74 -6.47 7.00
C ILE A 225 18.41 -5.48 5.86
N ASP A 226 17.21 -5.52 5.29
CA ASP A 226 16.85 -4.56 4.24
C ASP A 226 16.62 -3.16 4.82
N VAL A 227 15.88 -3.06 5.93
CA VAL A 227 15.70 -1.79 6.65
C VAL A 227 15.90 -1.98 8.15
N VAL A 228 16.89 -1.31 8.71
CA VAL A 228 17.03 -1.16 10.17
C VAL A 228 16.30 0.10 10.63
N PHE A 229 15.43 -0.03 11.63
CA PHE A 229 14.68 1.09 12.17
C PHE A 229 15.18 1.51 13.55
N ALA A 230 15.19 2.82 13.81
CA ALA A 230 15.11 3.32 15.17
C ALA A 230 13.70 3.04 15.72
N ASN A 231 13.55 2.21 16.76
CA ASN A 231 12.23 1.75 17.25
C ASN A 231 11.40 2.88 17.89
N ARG A 232 12.07 3.92 18.41
CA ARG A 232 11.50 5.16 18.96
C ARG A 232 12.57 6.25 18.97
N PRO A 233 12.23 7.53 19.18
CA PRO A 233 13.21 8.57 19.45
C PRO A 233 14.00 8.30 20.74
N ASP A 234 15.25 8.72 20.75
CA ASP A 234 16.12 8.72 21.93
C ASP A 234 16.46 10.16 22.34
N PRO A 235 15.88 10.70 23.42
CA PRO A 235 16.19 12.06 23.87
C PRO A 235 17.59 12.18 24.46
N ASN A 236 18.27 11.07 24.77
CA ASN A 236 19.58 11.06 25.40
C ASN A 236 20.74 10.95 24.40
N THR A 237 20.45 10.70 23.12
CA THR A 237 21.47 10.58 22.07
C THR A 237 21.26 11.67 21.02
N PRO A 238 22.28 12.47 20.68
CA PRO A 238 22.18 13.44 19.58
C PRO A 238 21.78 12.76 18.27
N ILE A 239 20.87 13.38 17.51
CA ILE A 239 20.43 12.84 16.21
C ILE A 239 21.61 12.67 15.24
N GLU A 240 22.63 13.54 15.32
CA GLU A 240 23.86 13.37 14.53
C GLU A 240 24.53 12.01 14.77
N GLU A 241 24.70 11.60 16.03
CA GLU A 241 25.31 10.32 16.37
C GLU A 241 24.47 9.15 15.83
N THR A 242 23.15 9.24 15.99
CA THR A 242 22.21 8.23 15.47
C THR A 242 22.33 8.10 13.95
N VAL A 243 22.31 9.22 13.21
CA VAL A 243 22.40 9.23 11.74
C VAL A 243 23.75 8.68 11.25
N ARG A 244 24.86 9.05 11.92
CA ARG A 244 26.19 8.50 11.60
C ARG A 244 26.29 7.01 11.90
N ALA A 245 25.66 6.53 12.97
CA ALA A 245 25.63 5.11 13.31
C ALA A 245 24.80 4.31 12.30
N MET A 246 23.62 4.80 11.93
CA MET A 246 22.77 4.19 10.89
C MET A 246 23.47 4.17 9.52
N THR A 247 24.14 5.27 9.16
CA THR A 247 24.95 5.34 7.93
C THR A 247 26.12 4.36 7.98
N HIS A 248 26.78 4.23 9.13
CA HIS A 248 27.88 3.29 9.30
C HIS A 248 27.44 1.85 9.09
N VAL A 249 26.35 1.39 9.72
CA VAL A 249 25.89 0.01 9.55
C VAL A 249 25.44 -0.30 8.12
N ILE A 250 24.96 0.70 7.37
CA ILE A 250 24.70 0.56 5.93
C ILE A 250 25.99 0.41 5.14
N ASN A 251 26.97 1.28 5.37
CA ASN A 251 28.26 1.22 4.69
C ASN A 251 29.07 -0.05 5.02
N GLN A 252 28.82 -0.68 6.18
CA GLN A 252 29.37 -1.99 6.55
C GLN A 252 28.60 -3.17 5.93
N GLY A 253 27.52 -2.91 5.17
CA GLY A 253 26.69 -3.94 4.57
C GLY A 253 25.80 -4.71 5.55
N MET A 254 25.66 -4.24 6.79
CA MET A 254 24.78 -4.87 7.80
C MET A 254 23.31 -4.53 7.55
N ALA A 255 23.04 -3.39 6.90
CA ALA A 255 21.72 -2.98 6.46
C ALA A 255 21.76 -2.38 5.05
N MET A 256 20.67 -2.47 4.28
CA MET A 256 20.58 -1.80 2.97
C MET A 256 20.10 -0.36 3.10
N TYR A 257 19.14 -0.13 3.99
CA TYR A 257 18.55 1.17 4.28
C TYR A 257 18.28 1.30 5.78
N TRP A 258 17.91 2.51 6.21
CA TRP A 258 17.39 2.73 7.55
C TRP A 258 16.12 3.57 7.55
N GLY A 259 15.39 3.49 8.66
CA GLY A 259 14.15 4.23 8.87
C GLY A 259 13.93 4.62 10.33
N THR A 260 12.85 5.35 10.55
CA THR A 260 12.40 5.82 11.87
C THR A 260 11.10 5.11 12.26
N SER A 261 10.79 5.05 13.55
CA SER A 261 9.48 4.59 14.04
C SER A 261 9.08 5.40 15.25
N ARG A 262 7.85 5.93 15.25
CA ARG A 262 7.30 6.78 16.32
C ARG A 262 7.97 8.15 16.42
N TRP A 263 8.78 8.55 15.44
CA TRP A 263 9.42 9.87 15.41
C TRP A 263 8.43 10.93 14.96
N THR A 264 8.49 12.12 15.54
CA THR A 264 7.76 13.29 15.06
C THR A 264 8.26 13.71 13.67
N SER A 265 7.45 14.46 12.93
CA SER A 265 7.86 15.02 11.64
C SER A 265 9.07 15.95 11.75
N ILE A 266 9.23 16.63 12.90
CA ILE A 266 10.37 17.49 13.20
C ILE A 266 11.65 16.66 13.35
N GLU A 267 11.63 15.60 14.17
CA GLU A 267 12.81 14.73 14.36
C GLU A 267 13.22 14.03 13.05
N ILE A 268 12.25 13.64 12.21
CA ILE A 268 12.55 13.05 10.88
C ILE A 268 13.22 14.08 9.97
N MET A 269 12.74 15.33 9.98
CA MET A 269 13.35 16.41 9.20
C MET A 269 14.74 16.77 9.73
N GLU A 270 14.94 16.74 11.04
CA GLU A 270 16.25 16.94 11.66
C GLU A 270 17.24 15.85 11.23
N ALA A 271 16.84 14.58 11.27
CA ALA A 271 17.65 13.48 10.77
C ALA A 271 18.01 13.65 9.28
N TYR A 272 17.07 14.12 8.47
CA TYR A 272 17.33 14.46 7.06
C TYR A 272 18.31 15.64 6.94
N SER A 273 18.13 16.70 7.73
CA SER A 273 19.00 17.88 7.75
C SER A 273 20.44 17.51 8.10
N VAL A 274 20.64 16.74 9.17
CA VAL A 274 21.94 16.19 9.57
C VAL A 274 22.55 15.38 8.42
N ALA A 275 21.75 14.52 7.77
CA ALA A 275 22.24 13.71 6.68
C ALA A 275 22.72 14.55 5.49
N ARG A 276 22.00 15.62 5.15
CA ARG A 276 22.42 16.56 4.10
C ARG A 276 23.64 17.38 4.48
N GLN A 277 23.70 17.86 5.72
CA GLN A 277 24.81 18.68 6.21
C GLN A 277 26.14 17.89 6.23
N PHE A 278 26.10 16.63 6.64
CA PHE A 278 27.29 15.82 6.84
C PHE A 278 27.49 14.71 5.79
N ASN A 279 26.77 14.80 4.66
CA ASN A 279 26.78 13.80 3.58
C ASN A 279 26.60 12.36 4.09
N GLN A 280 25.65 12.18 5.00
CA GLN A 280 25.24 10.87 5.53
C GLN A 280 24.01 10.36 4.77
N ILE A 281 23.61 9.12 5.04
CA ILE A 281 22.45 8.50 4.38
C ILE A 281 21.18 8.92 5.14
N PRO A 282 20.18 9.55 4.49
CA PRO A 282 18.91 9.89 5.15
C PRO A 282 18.02 8.66 5.35
N PRO A 283 17.04 8.69 6.28
CA PRO A 283 16.08 7.61 6.42
C PRO A 283 15.18 7.55 5.18
N ILE A 284 14.62 6.37 4.86
CA ILE A 284 13.72 6.20 3.70
C ILE A 284 12.25 6.04 4.09
N CYS A 285 11.97 5.76 5.36
CA CYS A 285 10.64 5.37 5.83
C CYS A 285 10.45 5.76 7.29
N GLU A 286 9.22 6.12 7.65
CA GLU A 286 8.72 6.17 9.02
C GLU A 286 7.72 5.02 9.23
N GLN A 287 7.90 4.27 10.32
CA GLN A 287 7.02 3.19 10.72
C GLN A 287 6.01 3.69 11.77
N ALA A 288 4.80 4.08 11.33
CA ALA A 288 3.81 4.82 12.14
C ALA A 288 2.51 4.03 12.41
N GLU A 289 1.87 4.30 13.56
CA GLU A 289 0.55 3.72 13.86
C GLU A 289 -0.50 4.30 12.90
N TYR A 290 -1.30 3.44 12.28
CA TYR A 290 -2.40 3.90 11.46
C TYR A 290 -3.58 2.93 11.46
N HIS A 291 -4.73 3.45 11.85
CA HIS A 291 -6.01 2.76 11.79
C HIS A 291 -7.15 3.79 11.92
N MET A 292 -8.40 3.35 11.84
CA MET A 292 -9.56 4.26 11.84
C MET A 292 -9.66 5.20 13.05
N PHE A 293 -8.98 4.88 14.15
CA PHE A 293 -8.94 5.67 15.39
C PHE A 293 -7.60 6.40 15.64
N GLN A 294 -6.60 6.22 14.78
CA GLN A 294 -5.30 6.89 14.86
C GLN A 294 -4.88 7.30 13.44
N ARG A 295 -5.10 8.57 13.10
CA ARG A 295 -5.11 9.04 11.70
C ARG A 295 -4.17 10.19 11.40
N GLU A 296 -4.09 11.14 12.32
CA GLU A 296 -3.52 12.47 12.09
C GLU A 296 -2.12 12.41 11.47
N LYS A 297 -1.17 11.73 12.12
CA LYS A 297 0.21 11.65 11.62
C LYS A 297 0.32 11.16 10.18
N VAL A 298 -0.39 10.09 9.83
CA VAL A 298 -0.28 9.43 8.52
C VAL A 298 -1.10 10.14 7.45
N GLU A 299 -2.22 10.76 7.80
CA GLU A 299 -3.07 11.49 6.84
C GLU A 299 -2.64 12.94 6.63
N VAL A 300 -1.94 13.55 7.58
CA VAL A 300 -1.58 14.98 7.54
C VAL A 300 -0.06 15.18 7.43
N GLN A 301 0.73 14.58 8.33
CA GLN A 301 2.16 14.89 8.41
C GLN A 301 3.03 14.10 7.43
N LEU A 302 2.79 12.78 7.28
CA LEU A 302 3.62 11.93 6.42
C LEU A 302 3.53 12.27 4.92
N PRO A 303 2.38 12.69 4.35
CA PRO A 303 2.33 13.16 2.97
C PRO A 303 3.28 14.32 2.69
N ASP A 304 3.38 15.29 3.61
CA ASP A 304 4.30 16.41 3.48
C ASP A 304 5.77 15.95 3.48
N LEU A 305 6.13 15.03 4.37
CA LEU A 305 7.48 14.44 4.40
C LEU A 305 7.79 13.67 3.11
N TYR A 306 6.82 12.93 2.57
CA TYR A 306 6.99 12.23 1.30
C TYR A 306 7.28 13.20 0.16
N HIS A 307 6.51 14.29 0.04
CA HIS A 307 6.70 15.26 -1.03
C HIS A 307 8.03 16.02 -0.87
N LYS A 308 8.37 16.48 0.33
CA LYS A 308 9.57 17.30 0.62
C LYS A 308 10.87 16.49 0.56
N ILE A 309 10.92 15.34 1.22
CA ILE A 309 12.18 14.59 1.46
C ILE A 309 12.10 13.10 1.06
N GLY A 310 10.95 12.63 0.58
CA GLY A 310 10.81 11.28 0.01
C GLY A 310 10.57 10.16 1.01
N ILE A 311 10.25 10.49 2.26
CA ILE A 311 9.99 9.50 3.33
C ILE A 311 8.70 8.73 3.04
N GLY A 312 8.80 7.41 3.01
CA GLY A 312 7.66 6.51 2.92
C GLY A 312 6.96 6.28 4.26
N ALA A 313 5.74 5.75 4.19
CA ALA A 313 4.96 5.33 5.34
C ALA A 313 4.75 3.80 5.32
N MET A 314 5.29 3.13 6.34
CA MET A 314 5.01 1.73 6.65
C MET A 314 4.17 1.68 7.92
N THR A 315 2.89 1.33 7.82
CA THR A 315 2.00 1.51 8.97
C THR A 315 1.82 0.23 9.79
N TRP A 316 1.58 0.37 11.09
CA TRP A 316 1.35 -0.76 12.01
C TRP A 316 0.06 -0.64 12.81
N SER A 317 -0.34 -1.76 13.44
CA SER A 317 -1.61 -1.92 14.17
C SER A 317 -2.87 -1.52 13.37
N PRO A 318 -3.06 -1.99 12.13
CA PRO A 318 -4.23 -1.61 11.31
C PRO A 318 -5.58 -1.97 11.94
N LEU A 319 -5.58 -2.93 12.86
CA LEU A 319 -6.76 -3.37 13.61
C LEU A 319 -6.77 -2.85 15.07
N ALA A 320 -5.92 -1.87 15.41
CA ALA A 320 -5.74 -1.37 16.78
C ALA A 320 -5.56 -2.51 17.79
N CYS A 321 -4.58 -3.39 17.55
CA CYS A 321 -4.35 -4.60 18.36
C CYS A 321 -5.54 -5.60 18.41
N GLY A 322 -6.40 -5.59 17.39
CA GLY A 322 -7.57 -6.45 17.27
C GLY A 322 -8.86 -5.82 17.78
N ILE A 323 -8.81 -4.57 18.29
CA ILE A 323 -10.01 -3.82 18.72
C ILE A 323 -11.00 -3.68 17.56
N ILE A 324 -10.51 -3.37 16.37
CA ILE A 324 -11.34 -3.13 15.18
C ILE A 324 -11.97 -4.43 14.63
N SER A 325 -11.60 -5.61 15.14
CA SER A 325 -12.27 -6.85 14.69
C SER A 325 -13.66 -7.04 15.31
N GLY A 326 -14.08 -6.19 16.25
CA GLY A 326 -15.34 -6.34 17.00
C GLY A 326 -15.33 -7.44 18.07
N LYS A 327 -14.21 -8.15 18.27
CA LYS A 327 -14.14 -9.29 19.20
C LYS A 327 -14.33 -8.91 20.67
N TYR A 328 -14.23 -7.62 21.00
CA TYR A 328 -14.35 -7.11 22.37
C TYR A 328 -15.72 -6.50 22.69
N ASN A 329 -16.71 -6.64 21.79
CA ASN A 329 -18.05 -6.10 21.98
C ASN A 329 -18.74 -6.60 23.26
N ASN A 330 -18.41 -7.82 23.71
CA ASN A 330 -19.02 -8.48 24.86
C ASN A 330 -17.98 -8.80 25.95
N GLY A 331 -16.99 -7.92 26.13
CA GLY A 331 -15.92 -8.10 27.12
C GLY A 331 -14.63 -8.65 26.50
N ILE A 332 -13.76 -9.25 27.34
CA ILE A 332 -12.42 -9.70 26.92
C ILE A 332 -12.43 -11.22 26.67
N PRO A 333 -12.30 -11.68 25.40
CA PRO A 333 -12.27 -13.11 25.12
C PRO A 333 -11.04 -13.80 25.73
N PRO A 334 -11.19 -15.02 26.29
CA PRO A 334 -10.06 -15.84 26.74
C PRO A 334 -9.27 -16.28 25.51
N SER A 335 -7.97 -15.96 25.43
CA SER A 335 -7.05 -16.07 24.26
C SER A 335 -6.90 -14.82 23.39
N SER A 336 -7.67 -13.75 23.66
CA SER A 336 -7.43 -12.47 23.02
C SER A 336 -6.10 -11.84 23.46
N ARG A 337 -5.55 -10.92 22.66
CA ARG A 337 -4.32 -10.20 23.04
C ARG A 337 -4.48 -9.48 24.39
N ALA A 338 -5.66 -8.92 24.66
CA ALA A 338 -5.96 -8.22 25.89
C ALA A 338 -6.08 -9.14 27.13
N SER A 339 -6.15 -10.47 26.96
CA SER A 339 -6.11 -11.42 28.08
C SER A 339 -4.70 -11.89 28.44
N LEU A 340 -3.68 -11.54 27.65
CA LEU A 340 -2.30 -11.98 27.89
C LEU A 340 -1.64 -11.23 29.05
N LYS A 341 -0.76 -11.93 29.79
CA LYS A 341 0.07 -11.30 30.83
C LYS A 341 0.97 -10.21 30.22
N GLY A 342 1.01 -9.03 30.83
CA GLY A 342 1.75 -7.87 30.31
C GLY A 342 0.94 -6.96 29.38
N TYR A 343 -0.32 -7.29 29.09
CA TYR A 343 -1.23 -6.50 28.25
C TYR A 343 -2.39 -5.86 29.04
N GLN A 344 -2.23 -5.68 30.35
CA GLN A 344 -3.22 -5.02 31.22
C GLN A 344 -3.59 -3.62 30.71
N TRP A 345 -2.60 -2.85 30.24
CA TRP A 345 -2.82 -1.53 29.61
C TRP A 345 -3.80 -1.59 28.42
N MET A 346 -3.83 -2.70 27.67
CA MET A 346 -4.75 -2.88 26.55
C MET A 346 -6.16 -3.20 27.05
N LYS A 347 -6.27 -4.04 28.08
CA LYS A 347 -7.55 -4.34 28.74
C LYS A 347 -8.18 -3.05 29.29
N GLU A 348 -7.39 -2.23 29.98
CA GLU A 348 -7.81 -0.92 30.50
C GLU A 348 -8.26 0.02 29.37
N LYS A 349 -7.49 0.11 28.27
CA LYS A 349 -7.87 0.91 27.10
C LYS A 349 -9.20 0.45 26.49
N ILE A 350 -9.43 -0.86 26.37
CA ILE A 350 -10.67 -1.43 25.81
C ILE A 350 -11.87 -1.14 26.71
N LEU A 351 -11.70 -1.26 28.04
CA LEU A 351 -12.78 -1.06 29.02
C LEU A 351 -13.00 0.41 29.40
N SER A 352 -12.13 1.32 28.95
CA SER A 352 -12.28 2.76 29.14
C SER A 352 -13.52 3.30 28.42
N GLU A 353 -13.96 4.49 28.82
CA GLU A 353 -15.03 5.23 28.14
C GLU A 353 -14.75 5.42 26.64
N GLU A 354 -13.50 5.76 26.30
CA GLU A 354 -13.07 5.90 24.91
C GLU A 354 -13.11 4.56 24.16
N GLY A 355 -12.72 3.47 24.81
CA GLY A 355 -12.82 2.12 24.25
C GLY A 355 -14.26 1.74 23.92
N ASN A 356 -15.18 2.00 24.84
CA ASN A 356 -16.62 1.77 24.63
C ASN A 356 -17.18 2.64 23.49
N ARG A 357 -16.76 3.91 23.40
CA ARG A 357 -17.13 4.80 22.30
C ARG A 357 -16.62 4.27 20.95
N GLN A 358 -15.41 3.72 20.91
CA GLN A 358 -14.88 3.07 19.71
C GLN A 358 -15.69 1.83 19.32
N GLN A 359 -16.06 0.97 20.28
CA GLN A 359 -16.92 -0.19 20.01
C GLN A 359 -18.29 0.22 19.44
N GLY A 360 -18.88 1.32 19.93
CA GLY A 360 -20.10 1.90 19.37
C GLY A 360 -19.96 2.21 17.87
N LYS A 361 -18.88 2.90 17.49
CA LYS A 361 -18.57 3.21 16.07
C LYS A 361 -18.33 1.96 15.22
N LEU A 362 -17.74 0.90 15.80
CA LEU A 362 -17.54 -0.36 15.08
C LEU A 362 -18.87 -1.05 14.71
N LYS A 363 -19.91 -0.91 15.53
CA LYS A 363 -21.25 -1.42 15.21
C LYS A 363 -21.85 -0.73 13.98
N GLU A 364 -21.66 0.58 13.85
CA GLU A 364 -22.09 1.33 12.66
C GLU A 364 -21.34 0.89 11.40
N LEU A 365 -20.04 0.60 11.53
CA LEU A 365 -19.23 0.09 10.41
C LEU A 365 -19.64 -1.32 9.97
N GLN A 366 -20.22 -2.12 10.85
CA GLN A 366 -20.69 -3.48 10.52
C GLN A 366 -21.71 -3.45 9.37
N ALA A 367 -22.65 -2.51 9.38
CA ALA A 367 -23.62 -2.34 8.29
C ALA A 367 -22.96 -2.05 6.93
N ILE A 368 -21.82 -1.34 6.93
CA ILE A 368 -21.02 -1.09 5.71
C ILE A 368 -20.34 -2.38 5.24
N THR A 369 -19.84 -3.19 6.17
CA THR A 369 -19.16 -4.45 5.85
C THR A 369 -20.13 -5.45 5.20
N GLU A 370 -21.36 -5.53 5.69
CA GLU A 370 -22.44 -6.36 5.13
C GLU A 370 -22.76 -5.95 3.70
N ARG A 371 -22.95 -4.65 3.45
CA ARG A 371 -23.19 -4.11 2.10
C ARG A 371 -22.07 -4.39 1.11
N LEU A 372 -20.82 -4.42 1.58
CA LEU A 372 -19.63 -4.67 0.76
C LEU A 372 -19.29 -6.17 0.61
N GLY A 373 -19.97 -7.03 1.37
CA GLY A 373 -19.68 -8.47 1.43
C GLY A 373 -18.25 -8.74 1.90
N CYS A 374 -17.80 -8.05 2.95
CA CYS A 374 -16.49 -8.24 3.55
C CYS A 374 -16.59 -8.26 5.08
N THR A 375 -15.50 -8.61 5.77
CA THR A 375 -15.43 -8.52 7.23
C THR A 375 -14.94 -7.14 7.68
N LEU A 376 -15.14 -6.80 8.96
CA LEU A 376 -14.65 -5.55 9.54
C LEU A 376 -13.12 -5.44 9.51
N PRO A 377 -12.34 -6.50 9.82
CA PRO A 377 -10.89 -6.50 9.58
C PRO A 377 -10.50 -6.20 8.14
N GLN A 378 -11.17 -6.83 7.17
CA GLN A 378 -10.91 -6.59 5.75
C GLN A 378 -11.18 -5.14 5.35
N LEU A 379 -12.30 -4.57 5.82
CA LEU A 379 -12.63 -3.17 5.58
C LEU A 379 -11.58 -2.23 6.20
N ALA A 380 -11.16 -2.49 7.44
CA ALA A 380 -10.18 -1.67 8.14
C ALA A 380 -8.81 -1.66 7.47
N ILE A 381 -8.31 -2.83 7.05
CA ILE A 381 -7.04 -2.95 6.34
C ILE A 381 -7.14 -2.31 4.95
N ALA A 382 -8.23 -2.56 4.21
CA ALA A 382 -8.46 -1.92 2.91
C ALA A 382 -8.59 -0.39 3.03
N TRP A 383 -9.19 0.10 4.12
CA TRP A 383 -9.28 1.51 4.44
C TRP A 383 -7.89 2.11 4.68
N CYS A 384 -7.00 1.42 5.40
CA CYS A 384 -5.61 1.89 5.56
C CYS A 384 -4.89 1.98 4.21
N LEU A 385 -5.08 0.98 3.34
CA LEU A 385 -4.50 0.92 2.00
C LEU A 385 -5.14 1.88 0.99
N ARG A 386 -6.25 2.55 1.32
CA ARG A 386 -6.89 3.54 0.44
C ARG A 386 -5.97 4.73 0.20
N ASN A 387 -5.19 5.10 1.22
CA ASN A 387 -4.23 6.18 1.14
C ASN A 387 -3.05 5.72 0.30
N GLU A 388 -2.83 6.37 -0.86
CA GLU A 388 -1.71 6.03 -1.74
C GLU A 388 -0.34 6.38 -1.13
N GLY A 389 -0.32 7.32 -0.16
CA GLY A 389 0.86 7.63 0.64
C GLY A 389 1.30 6.51 1.59
N VAL A 390 0.43 5.51 1.85
CA VAL A 390 0.82 4.31 2.61
C VAL A 390 1.43 3.29 1.66
N ASN A 391 2.72 3.00 1.87
CA ASN A 391 3.49 2.07 1.02
C ASN A 391 3.19 0.61 1.39
N SER A 392 3.09 0.31 2.69
CA SER A 392 2.74 -1.02 3.19
C SER A 392 2.03 -0.94 4.55
N VAL A 393 1.15 -1.91 4.82
CA VAL A 393 0.48 -2.09 6.11
C VAL A 393 0.96 -3.40 6.75
N LEU A 394 1.58 -3.31 7.93
CA LEU A 394 2.03 -4.46 8.70
C LEU A 394 0.86 -5.14 9.43
N LEU A 395 0.59 -6.38 9.04
CA LEU A 395 -0.40 -7.24 9.66
C LEU A 395 0.17 -7.93 10.90
N GLY A 396 -0.71 -8.27 11.83
CA GLY A 396 -0.44 -9.23 12.89
C GLY A 396 -1.54 -10.28 12.90
N ALA A 397 -1.17 -11.56 13.03
CA ALA A 397 -2.10 -12.67 13.07
C ALA A 397 -1.60 -13.73 14.06
N SER A 398 -2.52 -14.31 14.84
CA SER A 398 -2.22 -15.42 15.76
C SER A 398 -2.63 -16.78 15.20
N THR A 399 -3.34 -16.81 14.06
CA THR A 399 -3.76 -18.03 13.34
C THR A 399 -3.74 -17.78 11.84
N THR A 400 -3.61 -18.86 11.05
CA THR A 400 -3.64 -18.80 9.58
C THR A 400 -4.97 -18.26 9.06
N ASP A 401 -6.10 -18.59 9.69
CA ASP A 401 -7.42 -18.05 9.31
C ASP A 401 -7.48 -16.52 9.36
N GLN A 402 -6.94 -15.91 10.43
CA GLN A 402 -6.87 -14.45 10.52
C GLN A 402 -6.02 -13.87 9.40
N LEU A 403 -4.90 -14.51 9.06
CA LEU A 403 -4.03 -14.04 7.98
C LEU A 403 -4.73 -14.16 6.62
N ILE A 404 -5.39 -15.29 6.33
CA ILE A 404 -6.17 -15.51 5.10
C ILE A 404 -7.29 -14.47 5.00
N GLU A 405 -8.00 -14.21 6.10
CA GLU A 405 -9.05 -13.18 6.16
C GLU A 405 -8.47 -11.80 5.83
N ASN A 406 -7.37 -11.42 6.49
CA ASN A 406 -6.73 -10.12 6.33
C ASN A 406 -6.19 -9.90 4.91
N LEU A 407 -5.62 -10.92 4.28
CA LEU A 407 -5.11 -10.86 2.91
C LEU A 407 -6.20 -10.54 1.87
N LYS A 408 -7.45 -10.95 2.12
CA LYS A 408 -8.59 -10.62 1.23
C LYS A 408 -8.92 -9.12 1.21
N ALA A 409 -8.38 -8.31 2.12
CA ALA A 409 -8.54 -6.85 2.10
C ALA A 409 -8.07 -6.21 0.79
N VAL A 410 -7.08 -6.80 0.11
CA VAL A 410 -6.61 -6.32 -1.21
C VAL A 410 -7.73 -6.35 -2.26
N GLN A 411 -8.62 -7.33 -2.19
CA GLN A 411 -9.77 -7.45 -3.10
C GLN A 411 -10.86 -6.41 -2.80
N VAL A 412 -11.06 -6.09 -1.52
CA VAL A 412 -12.01 -5.05 -1.08
C VAL A 412 -11.62 -3.68 -1.60
N LYS A 413 -10.31 -3.35 -1.60
CA LYS A 413 -9.80 -2.11 -2.21
C LYS A 413 -10.19 -1.99 -3.70
N LYS A 414 -10.12 -3.09 -4.46
CA LYS A 414 -10.49 -3.10 -5.89
C LYS A 414 -11.98 -2.79 -6.10
N LYS A 415 -12.88 -3.38 -5.30
CA LYS A 415 -14.33 -3.16 -5.38
C LYS A 415 -14.71 -1.67 -5.18
N ARG A 416 -14.05 -0.97 -4.24
CA ARG A 416 -14.31 0.46 -4.00
C ARG A 416 -13.92 1.38 -5.16
N SER A 417 -12.96 0.96 -6.00
CA SER A 417 -12.55 1.74 -7.17
C SER A 417 -13.63 1.75 -8.27
N ILE A 418 -14.56 0.79 -8.22
CA ILE A 418 -15.66 0.61 -9.20
C ILE A 418 -16.92 1.37 -8.74
N GLN A 419 -17.23 1.38 -7.45
CA GLN A 419 -18.42 2.05 -6.88
C GLN A 419 -18.33 3.57 -6.73
N LEU A 420 -17.15 4.19 -6.98
CA LEU A 420 -16.98 5.65 -7.00
C LEU A 420 -16.89 6.22 -8.43
N LYS A 421 -17.13 5.38 -9.45
CA LYS A 421 -17.24 5.77 -10.87
C LYS A 421 -18.68 5.67 -11.41
N GLN A 422 -19.62 5.38 -10.53
CA GLN A 422 -21.08 5.53 -10.72
C GLN A 422 -21.56 6.46 -9.61
#